data_AF-A0A7C5IG27-F1
#
_entry.id   AF-A0A7C5IG27-F1
#
_cell.length_a   1.000
_cell.length_b   1.000
_cell.length_c   1.000
_cell.angle_alpha   90.00
_cell.angle_beta   90.00
_cell.angle_gamma   90.00
#
_symmetry.space_group_name_H-M   'P 1'
#
loop_
_entity.id
_entity.type
_entity.pdbx_description
1 polymer ?
#
loop_
_entity_poly.entity_id
_entity_poly.type
_entity_poly.pdbx_seq_one_letter_code
_entity_poly.pdbx_strand_id
1 'polypeptide(L)'
;MEKKFKRRRYLINKPLQFIYSGIMIYLLLIGIIVVGVGTYYLTFNTILDELEAQGGLQQAYDMVRNINLLIMKRVGIMFIVVLIFAFGLGVYYLHRIAGPVYRIEKTVREMAEGKKVEPIRLRKKDFFKSLAEAVNKLIEKQQ
;
A
#
# COMPACT_ATOMS: atom_id res chain seq x y z
N MET A 1 -14.88 42.10 14.88
CA MET A 1 -14.08 41.27 13.96
C MET A 1 -13.96 39.86 14.55
N GLU A 2 -14.66 38.89 13.99
CA GLU A 2 -14.56 37.49 14.44
C GLU A 2 -13.15 36.94 14.19
N LYS A 3 -12.49 36.45 15.25
CA LYS A 3 -11.22 35.73 15.11
C LYS A 3 -11.51 34.38 14.44
N LYS A 4 -11.21 34.27 13.14
CA LYS A 4 -11.15 32.99 12.41
C LYS A 4 -10.10 32.09 13.06
N PHE A 5 -10.54 31.12 13.87
CA PHE A 5 -9.67 30.07 14.38
C PHE A 5 -9.23 29.16 13.21
N LYS A 6 -8.06 29.43 12.64
CA LYS A 6 -7.38 28.47 11.73
C LYS A 6 -6.82 27.32 12.57
N ARG A 7 -7.65 26.34 12.93
CA ARG A 7 -7.19 25.11 13.58
C ARG A 7 -6.48 24.21 12.55
N ARG A 8 -5.18 24.44 12.33
CA ARG A 8 -4.33 23.52 11.55
C ARG A 8 -3.84 22.37 12.45
N ARG A 9 -4.73 21.42 12.80
CA ARG A 9 -4.30 20.10 13.30
C ARG A 9 -4.21 19.15 12.11
N TYR A 10 -3.02 19.03 11.53
CA TYR A 10 -2.74 18.07 10.44
C TYR A 10 -2.88 16.60 10.89
N LEU A 11 -2.72 16.36 12.20
CA LEU A 11 -2.81 15.04 12.82
C LEU A 11 -4.17 14.88 13.55
N ILE A 12 -5.21 14.50 12.81
CA ILE A 12 -6.48 14.03 13.37
C ILE A 12 -6.49 12.51 13.16
N ASN A 13 -6.42 11.74 14.25
CA ASN A 13 -6.08 10.30 14.30
C ASN A 13 -4.63 9.95 13.90
N LYS A 14 -3.66 10.38 14.72
CA LYS A 14 -2.24 9.97 14.68
C LYS A 14 -2.02 8.46 14.41
N PRO A 15 -2.63 7.51 15.13
CA PRO A 15 -2.32 6.10 14.94
C PRO A 15 -2.64 5.61 13.53
N LEU A 16 -3.72 6.12 12.93
CA LEU A 16 -4.14 5.72 11.61
C LEU A 16 -3.19 6.23 10.52
N GLN A 17 -2.77 7.51 10.62
CA GLN A 17 -1.82 8.11 9.68
C GLN A 17 -0.43 7.44 9.75
N PHE A 18 0.07 7.14 10.95
CA PHE A 18 1.35 6.44 11.10
C PHE A 18 1.30 5.00 10.59
N ILE A 19 0.18 4.29 10.78
CA ILE A 19 0.00 2.95 10.21
C ILE A 19 0.03 2.99 8.68
N TYR A 20 -0.66 3.95 8.03
CA TYR A 20 -0.66 4.04 6.57
C TYR A 20 0.68 4.47 6.00
N SER A 21 1.28 5.52 6.54
CA SER A 21 2.60 5.96 6.10
C SER A 21 3.64 4.86 6.32
N GLY A 22 3.57 4.14 7.44
CA GLY A 22 4.43 3.00 7.72
C GLY A 22 4.25 1.85 6.74
N ILE A 23 3.01 1.45 6.44
CA ILE A 23 2.72 0.42 5.43
C ILE A 23 3.21 0.86 4.05
N MET A 24 2.98 2.11 3.64
CA MET A 24 3.44 2.63 2.36
C MET A 24 4.97 2.61 2.25
N ILE A 25 5.68 3.13 3.26
CA ILE A 25 7.15 3.12 3.29
C ILE A 25 7.67 1.68 3.26
N TYR A 26 7.07 0.78 4.05
CA TYR A 26 7.45 -0.63 4.07
C TYR A 26 7.30 -1.30 2.70
N LEU A 27 6.19 -1.06 2.00
CA LEU A 27 5.98 -1.58 0.65
C LEU A 27 6.99 -1.03 -0.36
N LEU A 28 7.31 0.26 -0.27
CA LEU A 28 8.32 0.89 -1.13
C LEU A 28 9.71 0.30 -0.87
N LEU A 29 10.09 0.12 0.39
CA LEU A 29 11.38 -0.48 0.77
C LEU A 29 11.51 -1.91 0.26
N ILE A 30 10.47 -2.74 0.41
CA ILE A 30 10.44 -4.09 -0.15
C ILE A 30 10.58 -4.03 -1.67
N GLY A 31 9.85 -3.14 -2.33
CA GLY A 31 9.94 -2.97 -3.78
C GLY A 31 11.37 -2.67 -4.23
N ILE A 32 12.04 -1.73 -3.56
CA ILE A 32 13.44 -1.37 -3.85
C ILE A 32 14.36 -2.57 -3.67
N ILE A 33 14.22 -3.31 -2.56
CA ILE A 33 15.06 -4.47 -2.27
C ILE A 33 14.82 -5.57 -3.32
N VAL A 34 13.57 -5.89 -3.63
CA VAL A 34 13.22 -6.94 -4.60
C VAL A 34 13.72 -6.59 -6.01
N VAL A 35 13.52 -5.35 -6.46
CA VAL A 35 14.01 -4.89 -7.76
C VAL A 35 15.54 -4.87 -7.78
N GLY A 36 16.18 -4.32 -6.75
CA GLY A 36 17.64 -4.20 -6.70
C GLY A 36 18.34 -5.55 -6.62
N VAL A 37 17.90 -6.42 -5.71
CA VAL A 37 18.45 -7.76 -5.53
C VAL A 37 18.15 -8.63 -6.75
N GLY A 38 16.92 -8.62 -7.25
CA GLY A 38 16.54 -9.41 -8.42
C GLY A 38 17.31 -9.00 -9.68
N THR A 39 17.47 -7.70 -9.92
CA THR A 39 18.24 -7.21 -11.07
C THR A 39 19.73 -7.48 -10.92
N TYR A 40 20.30 -7.36 -9.71
CA TYR A 40 21.69 -7.72 -9.42
C TYR A 40 21.97 -9.19 -9.72
N TYR A 41 21.21 -10.12 -9.14
CA TYR A 41 21.44 -11.56 -9.34
C TYR A 41 21.29 -11.97 -10.81
N LEU A 42 20.23 -11.51 -11.49
CA LEU A 42 20.03 -11.85 -12.90
C LEU A 42 21.15 -11.30 -13.78
N THR A 43 21.59 -10.06 -13.55
CA THR A 43 22.62 -9.41 -14.37
C THR A 43 23.99 -10.01 -14.12
N PHE A 44 24.33 -10.28 -12.86
CA PHE A 44 25.60 -10.90 -12.48
C PHE A 44 25.78 -12.27 -13.14
N ASN A 45 24.75 -13.13 -13.09
CA ASN A 45 24.79 -14.43 -13.74
C ASN A 45 24.97 -14.32 -15.26
N THR A 46 24.26 -13.39 -15.92
CA THR A 46 24.43 -13.19 -17.37
C THR A 46 25.83 -12.72 -17.75
N ILE A 47 26.44 -11.85 -16.93
CA ILE A 47 27.82 -11.40 -17.16
C ILE A 47 28.82 -12.56 -17.01
N LEU A 48 28.66 -13.39 -15.98
CA LEU A 48 29.54 -14.56 -15.77
C LEU A 48 29.44 -15.54 -16.95
N ASP A 49 28.23 -15.87 -17.39
CA ASP A 49 27.99 -16.78 -18.52
C ASP A 49 28.64 -16.25 -19.82
N GLU A 50 28.51 -14.94 -20.08
CA GLU A 50 29.09 -14.30 -21.27
C GLU A 50 30.63 -14.23 -21.21
N LEU A 51 31.21 -14.00 -20.04
CA LEU A 51 32.67 -13.96 -19.84
C LEU A 51 33.33 -15.33 -20.02
N GLU A 52 32.70 -16.40 -19.51
CA GLU A 52 33.17 -17.77 -19.73
C GLU A 52 33.10 -18.18 -21.20
N ALA A 53 32.09 -17.69 -21.93
CA ALA A 53 31.88 -18.02 -23.34
C ALA A 53 32.81 -17.28 -24.32
N GLN A 54 33.24 -16.04 -24.03
CA GLN A 54 33.91 -15.17 -25.03
C GLN A 54 35.41 -14.89 -24.78
N GLY A 55 36.00 -15.33 -23.67
CA GLY A 55 37.46 -15.46 -23.55
C GLY A 55 38.29 -14.16 -23.52
N GLY A 56 37.74 -12.98 -23.18
CA GLY A 56 38.57 -11.81 -22.88
C GLY A 56 37.91 -10.44 -22.85
N LEU A 57 38.66 -9.44 -22.32
CA LEU A 57 38.24 -8.04 -22.09
C LEU A 57 38.05 -7.19 -23.35
N GLN A 58 38.51 -7.64 -24.54
CA GLN A 58 38.48 -6.83 -25.77
C GLN A 58 37.08 -6.63 -26.37
N GLN A 59 36.09 -7.45 -26.00
CA GLN A 59 34.68 -7.30 -26.40
C GLN A 59 33.83 -6.57 -25.35
N ALA A 60 34.45 -6.05 -24.28
CA ALA A 60 33.75 -5.43 -23.16
C ALA A 60 32.91 -4.20 -23.56
N TYR A 61 33.29 -3.45 -24.60
CA TYR A 61 32.54 -2.25 -25.01
C TYR A 61 31.15 -2.58 -25.61
N ASP A 62 31.07 -3.55 -26.52
CA ASP A 62 29.78 -4.01 -27.09
C ASP A 62 28.97 -4.80 -26.05
N MET A 63 29.65 -5.53 -25.17
CA MET A 63 29.06 -6.19 -24.02
C MET A 63 28.36 -5.18 -23.09
N VAL A 64 29.04 -4.09 -22.72
CA VAL A 64 28.47 -3.03 -21.85
C VAL A 64 27.23 -2.37 -22.47
N ARG A 65 27.23 -2.15 -23.80
CA ARG A 65 26.07 -1.56 -24.50
C ARG A 65 24.85 -2.49 -24.49
N ASN A 66 25.05 -3.79 -24.71
CA ASN A 66 23.97 -4.78 -24.67
C ASN A 66 23.48 -5.03 -23.23
N ILE A 67 24.38 -5.00 -22.25
CA ILE A 67 24.05 -5.09 -20.83
C ILE A 67 23.12 -3.95 -20.41
N ASN A 68 23.34 -2.72 -20.85
CA ASN A 68 22.49 -1.59 -20.45
C ASN A 68 21.02 -1.78 -20.90
N LEU A 69 20.80 -2.20 -22.15
CA LEU A 69 19.45 -2.50 -22.65
C LEU A 69 18.81 -3.70 -21.93
N LEU A 70 19.60 -4.72 -21.60
CA LEU A 70 19.13 -5.88 -20.83
C LEU A 70 18.74 -5.49 -19.41
N ILE A 71 19.56 -4.69 -18.72
CA ILE A 71 19.26 -4.14 -17.39
C ILE A 71 17.98 -3.32 -17.45
N MET A 72 17.85 -2.39 -18.41
CA MET A 72 16.65 -1.57 -18.55
C MET A 72 15.38 -2.40 -18.74
N LYS A 73 15.42 -3.43 -19.59
CA LYS A 73 14.28 -4.35 -19.78
C LYS A 73 13.96 -5.12 -18.50
N ARG A 74 14.96 -5.67 -17.82
CA ARG A 74 14.79 -6.44 -16.57
C ARG A 74 14.24 -5.58 -15.44
N VAL A 75 14.79 -4.38 -15.25
CA VAL A 75 14.29 -3.39 -14.29
C VAL A 75 12.85 -3.02 -14.63
N GLY A 76 12.54 -2.76 -15.90
CA GLY A 76 11.17 -2.45 -16.35
C GLY A 76 10.17 -3.57 -16.02
N ILE A 77 10.52 -4.83 -16.30
CA ILE A 77 9.69 -5.99 -15.97
C ILE A 77 9.51 -6.11 -14.45
N MET A 78 10.59 -6.04 -13.68
CA MET A 78 10.54 -6.13 -12.21
C MET A 78 9.71 -4.99 -11.61
N PHE A 79 9.80 -3.78 -12.18
CA PHE A 79 9.00 -2.64 -11.77
C PHE A 79 7.51 -2.88 -12.00
N ILE A 80 7.13 -3.41 -13.17
CA ILE A 80 5.72 -3.79 -13.45
C ILE A 80 5.24 -4.84 -12.45
N VAL A 81 6.04 -5.87 -12.15
CA VAL A 81 5.70 -6.90 -11.17
C VAL A 81 5.46 -6.31 -9.78
N VAL A 82 6.37 -5.43 -9.32
CA VAL A 82 6.20 -4.75 -8.03
C VAL A 82 4.98 -3.84 -8.02
N LEU A 83 4.68 -3.13 -9.12
CA LEU A 83 3.48 -2.30 -9.22
C LEU A 83 2.19 -3.13 -9.11
N ILE A 84 2.10 -4.26 -9.80
CA ILE A 84 0.94 -5.15 -9.74
C ILE A 84 0.76 -5.66 -8.30
N PHE A 85 1.85 -6.09 -7.66
CA PHE A 85 1.81 -6.58 -6.29
C PHE A 85 1.42 -5.48 -5.29
N ALA A 86 2.01 -4.29 -5.41
CA ALA A 86 1.70 -3.13 -4.59
C ALA A 86 0.24 -2.68 -4.76
N PHE A 87 -0.27 -2.69 -5.99
CA PHE A 87 -1.68 -2.41 -6.28
C PHE A 87 -2.60 -3.44 -5.61
N GLY A 88 -2.32 -4.74 -5.77
CA GLY A 88 -3.10 -5.80 -5.12
C GLY A 88 -3.13 -5.67 -3.60
N LEU A 89 -1.99 -5.40 -2.97
CA LEU A 89 -1.92 -5.14 -1.54
C LEU A 89 -2.65 -3.86 -1.13
N GLY A 90 -2.52 -2.78 -1.92
CA GLY A 90 -3.23 -1.53 -1.70
C GLY A 90 -4.74 -1.73 -1.70
N VAL A 91 -5.28 -2.45 -2.70
CA VAL A 91 -6.70 -2.81 -2.77
C VAL A 91 -7.10 -3.67 -1.58
N TYR A 92 -6.31 -4.68 -1.21
CA TYR A 92 -6.58 -5.53 -0.05
C TYR A 92 -6.70 -4.72 1.25
N TYR A 93 -5.77 -3.80 1.50
CA TYR A 93 -5.82 -2.93 2.68
C TYR A 93 -6.96 -1.91 2.62
N LEU A 94 -7.26 -1.36 1.44
CA LEU A 94 -8.35 -0.40 1.26
C LEU A 94 -9.71 -1.00 1.61
N HIS A 95 -9.95 -2.28 1.28
CA HIS A 95 -11.21 -2.97 1.62
C HIS A 95 -11.45 -3.06 3.15
N ARG A 96 -10.37 -3.13 3.94
CA ARG A 96 -10.44 -3.15 5.42
C ARG A 96 -10.83 -1.79 6.01
N ILE A 97 -10.90 -0.76 5.17
CA ILE A 97 -11.26 0.62 5.51
C ILE A 97 -12.63 0.95 4.93
N ALA A 98 -12.75 0.82 3.59
CA ALA A 98 -13.93 1.24 2.84
C ALA A 98 -15.19 0.49 3.26
N GLY A 99 -15.09 -0.83 3.46
CA GLY A 99 -16.22 -1.65 3.90
C GLY A 99 -16.76 -1.22 5.27
N PRO A 100 -15.92 -1.13 6.31
CA PRO A 100 -16.31 -0.61 7.61
C PRO A 100 -16.88 0.80 7.60
N VAL A 101 -16.26 1.72 6.87
CA VAL A 101 -16.73 3.11 6.75
C VAL A 101 -18.12 3.14 6.12
N TYR A 102 -18.30 2.44 5.00
CA TYR A 102 -19.60 2.34 4.33
C TYR A 102 -20.68 1.77 5.24
N ARG A 103 -20.37 0.70 5.99
CA ARG A 103 -21.32 0.09 6.93
C ARG A 103 -21.70 1.06 8.05
N ILE A 104 -20.72 1.74 8.65
CA ILE A 104 -20.97 2.73 9.70
C ILE A 104 -21.82 3.88 9.16
N GLU A 105 -21.47 4.44 8.00
CA GLU A 105 -22.21 5.54 7.38
C GLU A 105 -23.65 5.14 7.08
N LYS A 106 -23.86 3.97 6.48
CA LYS A 106 -25.19 3.44 6.18
C LYS A 106 -26.05 3.33 7.45
N THR A 107 -25.52 2.72 8.50
CA THR A 107 -26.25 2.56 9.77
C THR A 107 -26.61 3.92 10.39
N VAL A 108 -25.67 4.87 10.40
CA VAL A 108 -25.94 6.22 10.92
C VAL A 108 -27.02 6.94 10.10
N ARG A 109 -27.02 6.77 8.78
CA ARG A 109 -28.04 7.36 7.90
C ARG A 109 -29.42 6.76 8.16
N GLU A 110 -29.51 5.44 8.28
CA GLU A 110 -30.75 4.74 8.62
C GLU A 110 -31.29 5.17 9.99
N MET A 111 -30.42 5.35 11.00
CA MET A 111 -30.80 5.91 12.30
C MET A 111 -31.36 7.32 12.18
N ALA A 112 -30.71 8.18 11.38
CA ALA A 112 -31.15 9.56 11.16
C ALA A 112 -32.53 9.64 10.49
N GLU A 113 -32.89 8.63 9.69
CA GLU A 113 -34.22 8.46 9.09
C GLU A 113 -35.25 7.85 10.06
N GLY A 114 -34.88 7.61 11.32
CA GLY A 114 -35.77 7.02 12.33
C GLY A 114 -36.00 5.52 12.16
N LYS A 115 -35.20 4.83 11.33
CA LYS A 115 -35.31 3.38 11.14
C LYS A 115 -34.70 2.64 12.32
N LYS A 116 -35.28 1.49 12.67
CA LYS A 116 -34.64 0.53 13.58
C LYS A 116 -33.42 -0.07 12.88
N VAL A 117 -32.25 0.05 13.50
CA VAL A 117 -30.99 -0.50 12.98
C VAL A 117 -30.43 -1.56 13.92
N GLU A 118 -29.66 -2.48 13.36
CA GLU A 118 -28.91 -3.47 14.13
C GLU A 118 -27.52 -2.95 14.54
N PRO A 119 -26.93 -3.48 15.62
CA PRO A 119 -25.54 -3.18 16.00
C PRO A 119 -24.53 -3.51 14.88
N ILE A 120 -23.60 -2.59 14.67
CA ILE A 120 -22.50 -2.70 13.71
C ILE A 120 -21.49 -3.74 14.20
N ARG A 121 -21.26 -4.79 13.39
CA ARG A 121 -20.22 -5.81 13.63
C ARG A 121 -19.16 -5.78 12.52
N LEU A 122 -17.95 -5.36 12.85
CA LEU A 122 -16.83 -5.31 11.89
C LEU A 122 -15.96 -6.57 11.95
N ARG A 123 -15.27 -6.91 10.85
CA ARG A 123 -14.42 -8.11 10.80
C ARG A 123 -13.20 -7.97 11.72
N LYS A 124 -12.59 -9.09 12.10
CA LYS A 124 -11.45 -9.13 13.04
C LYS A 124 -10.28 -8.22 12.60
N LYS A 125 -10.05 -8.09 11.30
CA LYS A 125 -8.96 -7.29 10.73
C LYS A 125 -9.41 -5.91 10.25
N ASP A 126 -10.69 -5.58 10.32
CA ASP A 126 -11.19 -4.29 9.84
C ASP A 126 -10.80 -3.13 10.78
N PHE A 127 -10.64 -1.94 10.22
CA PHE A 127 -10.38 -0.70 10.97
C PHE A 127 -11.68 -0.15 11.60
N PHE A 128 -11.55 0.91 12.42
CA PHE A 128 -12.69 1.65 13.01
C PHE A 128 -13.57 0.88 14.00
N LYS A 129 -13.07 -0.20 14.62
CA LYS A 129 -13.82 -0.95 15.65
C LYS A 129 -14.28 -0.08 16.82
N SER A 130 -13.41 0.78 17.34
CA SER A 130 -13.78 1.69 18.43
C SER A 130 -14.88 2.69 18.02
N LEU A 131 -14.91 3.09 16.74
CA LEU A 131 -15.98 3.94 16.21
C LEU A 131 -17.29 3.15 16.09
N ALA A 132 -17.24 1.93 15.56
CA ALA A 132 -18.40 1.04 15.50
C ALA A 132 -18.97 0.77 16.91
N GLU A 133 -18.11 0.55 17.91
CA GLU A 133 -18.52 0.37 19.30
C GLU A 133 -19.18 1.64 19.88
N ALA A 134 -18.63 2.83 19.59
CA ALA A 134 -19.24 4.09 20.01
C ALA A 134 -20.63 4.28 19.39
N VAL A 135 -20.82 3.94 18.11
CA VAL A 135 -22.12 3.98 17.45
C VAL A 135 -23.07 2.93 18.03
N ASN A 136 -22.60 1.72 18.34
CA ASN A 136 -23.44 0.69 18.97
C ASN A 136 -23.97 1.12 20.34
N LYS A 137 -23.15 1.82 21.15
CA LYS A 137 -23.61 2.40 22.42
C LYS A 137 -24.70 3.46 22.25
N LEU A 138 -24.73 4.16 21.11
CA LEU A 138 -25.81 5.09 20.79
C LEU A 138 -27.09 4.34 20.39
N ILE A 139 -26.95 3.30 19.56
CA ILE A 139 -28.07 2.44 19.16
C ILE A 139 -28.76 1.85 20.39
N GLU A 140 -27.98 1.31 21.34
CA GLU A 140 -28.50 0.70 22.58
C GLU A 140 -29.27 1.68 23.46
N LYS A 141 -28.91 2.97 23.45
CA LYS A 141 -29.60 4.01 24.24
C LYS A 141 -30.86 4.58 23.58
N GLN A 142 -31.02 4.39 22.27
CA GLN A 142 -32.17 4.89 21.51
C GLN A 142 -33.23 3.82 21.23
N GLN A 143 -32.98 2.58 21.64
CA GLN A 143 -33.93 1.47 21.62
C GLN A 143 -34.64 1.35 22.97
#